data_AF-A0A0J8S5K3-F1
#
_entry.id   AF-A0A0J8S5K3-F1
#
_cell.length_a   1.000
_cell.length_b   1.000
_cell.length_c   1.000
_cell.angle_alpha   90.00
_cell.angle_beta   90.00
_cell.angle_gamma   90.00
#
_symmetry.space_group_name_H-M   'P 1'
#
loop_
_entity.id
_entity.type
_entity.pdbx_description
1 polymer ?
#
loop_
_entity_poly.entity_id
_entity_poly.type
_entity_poly.pdbx_seq_one_letter_code
_entity_poly.pdbx_strand_id
1 'polypeptide(L)'
;MATIKDRIASLASRSGRTTPQMDDIVPVVPEAAHISNQFVFHQSTPATQVAQVIENSFWTCSQNGYLEVLSTCGVLPTHKIRLAPKDLSFMDSIPVIPDSLMDQSKGFISRIIDFGLITDITVSDIKRELESKPLSAKQLSEFLSWLVEKAVNHEFDRATINALLSVVVANDELDGVPSGILVLRDISSFLNPSRIPADLPIPSSVMPFKYTKNLQAKQLSSLGWYELQIDSWVPWLVESDLSSSLPLEQCITRTPSFSARILPIVSKQWDGLCPQSKTAISNLLQQHTVVPTRSGMRKPPEAYFPSVRLFEDLPMVHGLNNVKERFLVGLGVRKTVDLNVIFERLLGASTDTKRGQGEAATGGSHVELIRYLTTVRSDIPKRRYCKT
;
A
#
# COMPACT_ATOMS: atom_id res chain seq x y z
N MET A 1 -29.91 31.47 19.15
CA MET A 1 -29.42 30.20 18.55
C MET A 1 -30.47 29.50 17.68
N ALA A 2 -31.74 29.37 18.10
CA ALA A 2 -32.78 28.74 17.27
C ALA A 2 -33.01 29.45 15.91
N THR A 3 -33.09 30.78 15.91
CA THR A 3 -33.19 31.61 14.69
C THR A 3 -31.99 31.44 13.75
N ILE A 4 -30.78 31.36 14.31
CA ILE A 4 -29.54 31.11 13.58
C ILE A 4 -29.58 29.71 12.94
N LYS A 5 -30.06 28.70 13.68
CA LYS A 5 -30.20 27.32 13.21
C LYS A 5 -31.17 27.22 12.03
N ASP A 6 -32.33 27.88 12.10
CA ASP A 6 -33.30 27.92 11.01
C ASP A 6 -32.74 28.64 9.77
N ARG A 7 -31.97 29.71 9.98
CA ARG A 7 -31.32 30.46 8.90
C ARG A 7 -30.22 29.65 8.21
N ILE A 8 -29.39 28.92 8.97
CA ILE A 8 -28.39 28.01 8.41
C ILE A 8 -29.06 26.87 7.62
N ALA A 9 -30.15 26.29 8.15
CA ALA A 9 -30.93 25.28 7.43
C ALA A 9 -31.55 25.84 6.13
N SER A 10 -31.99 27.10 6.13
CA SER A 10 -32.49 27.77 4.93
C SER A 10 -31.39 28.03 3.88
N LEU A 11 -30.15 28.29 4.30
CA LEU A 11 -29.01 28.50 3.40
C LEU A 11 -28.56 27.16 2.78
N ALA A 12 -28.43 26.12 3.60
CA ALA A 12 -28.06 24.78 3.15
C ALA A 12 -29.09 24.21 2.14
N SER A 13 -30.39 24.39 2.41
CA SER A 13 -31.46 23.92 1.53
C SER A 13 -31.51 24.67 0.19
N ARG A 14 -31.17 25.96 0.14
CA ARG A 14 -31.03 26.72 -1.13
C ARG A 14 -29.91 26.19 -2.01
N SER A 15 -28.88 25.59 -1.41
CA SER A 15 -27.77 24.92 -2.10
C SER A 15 -28.05 23.44 -2.38
N GLY A 16 -29.25 22.93 -2.05
CA GLY A 16 -29.63 21.52 -2.23
C GLY A 16 -28.95 20.54 -1.28
N ARG A 17 -28.41 21.02 -0.16
CA ARG A 17 -27.61 20.21 0.79
C ARG A 17 -28.35 20.08 2.13
N THR A 18 -28.20 18.91 2.77
CA THR A 18 -28.75 18.61 4.11
C THR A 18 -27.79 18.94 5.25
N THR A 19 -26.49 19.02 4.97
CA THR A 19 -25.45 19.37 5.97
C THR A 19 -24.88 20.76 5.68
N PRO A 20 -24.86 21.67 6.66
CA PRO A 20 -24.28 23.00 6.48
C PRO A 20 -22.77 22.93 6.30
N GLN A 21 -22.23 23.74 5.39
CA GLN A 21 -20.79 23.90 5.21
C GLN A 21 -20.32 25.26 5.75
N MET A 22 -19.00 25.44 5.81
CA MET A 22 -18.37 26.67 6.28
C MET A 22 -18.90 27.93 5.57
N ASP A 23 -19.19 27.85 4.26
CA ASP A 23 -19.74 28.95 3.47
C ASP A 23 -21.12 29.42 3.96
N ASP A 24 -21.94 28.51 4.50
CA ASP A 24 -23.26 28.83 5.05
C ASP A 24 -23.15 29.47 6.45
N ILE A 25 -22.01 29.27 7.11
CA ILE A 25 -21.76 29.67 8.51
C ILE A 25 -21.16 31.06 8.59
N VAL A 26 -20.21 31.39 7.71
CA VAL A 26 -19.56 32.71 7.60
C VAL A 26 -20.55 33.90 7.74
N PRO A 27 -21.69 33.95 7.01
CA PRO A 27 -22.61 35.09 7.11
C PRO A 27 -23.34 35.20 8.45
N VAL A 28 -23.37 34.12 9.25
CA VAL A 28 -24.08 34.08 10.53
C VAL A 28 -23.14 34.21 11.73
N VAL A 29 -21.82 34.12 11.51
CA VAL A 29 -20.80 34.30 12.56
C VAL A 29 -20.96 35.62 13.33
N PRO A 30 -21.15 36.80 12.70
CA PRO A 30 -21.25 38.06 13.45
C PRO A 30 -22.46 38.12 14.37
N GLU A 31 -23.59 37.55 13.94
CA GLU A 31 -24.81 37.47 14.75
C GLU A 31 -24.62 36.49 15.92
N ALA A 32 -24.01 35.34 15.66
CA ALA A 32 -23.67 34.37 16.70
C ALA A 32 -22.70 34.95 17.73
N ALA A 33 -21.66 35.66 17.28
CA ALA A 33 -20.70 36.33 18.16
C ALA A 33 -21.38 37.40 19.02
N HIS A 34 -22.29 38.19 18.43
CA HIS A 34 -23.06 39.18 19.17
C HIS A 34 -23.90 38.54 20.29
N ILE A 35 -24.62 37.45 19.99
CA ILE A 35 -25.39 36.70 20.99
C ILE A 35 -24.45 36.12 22.07
N SER A 36 -23.35 35.48 21.69
CA SER A 36 -22.38 34.91 22.63
C SER A 36 -21.80 35.96 23.58
N ASN A 37 -21.46 37.14 23.06
CA ASN A 37 -20.91 38.25 23.85
C ASN A 37 -21.91 38.83 24.86
N GLN A 38 -23.22 38.70 24.61
CA GLN A 38 -24.25 39.11 25.55
C GLN A 38 -24.29 38.25 26.83
N PHE A 39 -23.78 37.02 26.76
CA PHE A 39 -23.68 36.10 27.90
C PHE A 39 -22.30 36.14 28.58
N VAL A 40 -21.46 37.14 28.25
CA VAL A 40 -20.21 37.39 28.97
C VAL A 40 -20.52 38.21 30.21
N PHE A 41 -20.26 37.64 31.38
CA PHE A 41 -20.45 38.32 32.65
C PHE A 41 -19.32 39.33 32.89
N HIS A 42 -19.69 40.50 33.38
CA HIS A 42 -18.78 41.60 33.71
C HIS A 42 -18.81 41.86 35.22
N GLN A 43 -17.81 42.56 35.73
CA GLN A 43 -17.72 42.90 37.15
C GLN A 43 -18.90 43.78 37.58
N SER A 44 -19.62 43.35 38.62
CA SER A 44 -20.69 44.14 39.23
C SER A 44 -20.12 45.20 40.18
N THR A 45 -20.72 46.39 40.17
CA THR A 45 -20.50 47.45 41.16
C THR A 45 -21.71 47.54 42.11
N PRO A 46 -21.52 47.79 43.42
CA PRO A 46 -20.24 48.00 44.12
C PRO A 46 -19.49 46.70 44.51
N ALA A 47 -20.14 45.53 44.45
CA ALA A 47 -19.56 44.27 44.93
C ALA A 47 -19.37 43.23 43.83
N THR A 48 -18.11 42.91 43.52
CA THR A 48 -17.71 41.92 42.50
C THR A 48 -18.27 40.52 42.75
N GLN A 49 -18.42 40.13 44.02
CA GLN A 49 -18.83 38.79 44.41
C GLN A 49 -20.22 38.43 43.88
N VAL A 50 -21.11 39.43 43.71
CA VAL A 50 -22.45 39.22 43.16
C VAL A 50 -22.37 38.74 41.71
N ALA A 51 -21.51 39.34 40.88
CA ALA A 51 -21.30 38.91 39.50
C ALA A 51 -20.85 37.45 39.43
N GLN A 52 -19.88 37.07 40.27
CA GLN A 52 -19.31 35.72 40.30
C GLN A 52 -20.34 34.67 40.71
N VAL A 53 -21.17 34.97 41.71
CA VAL A 53 -22.23 34.05 42.14
C VAL A 53 -23.27 33.86 41.04
N ILE A 54 -23.66 34.94 40.36
CA ILE A 54 -24.61 34.88 39.23
C ILE A 54 -24.00 34.09 38.07
N GLU A 55 -22.74 34.38 37.70
CA GLU A 55 -22.02 33.67 36.64
C GLU A 55 -21.94 32.18 36.94
N ASN A 56 -21.44 31.79 38.11
CA ASN A 56 -21.34 30.39 38.51
C ASN A 56 -22.72 29.71 38.51
N SER A 57 -23.74 30.40 39.02
CA SER A 57 -25.11 29.86 39.03
C SER A 57 -25.65 29.67 37.60
N PHE A 58 -25.38 30.60 36.68
CA PHE A 58 -25.78 30.48 35.28
C PHE A 58 -25.14 29.26 34.60
N TRP A 59 -23.84 29.05 34.78
CA TRP A 59 -23.14 27.93 34.15
C TRP A 59 -23.46 26.56 34.79
N THR A 60 -23.83 26.54 36.07
CA THR A 60 -24.14 25.30 36.80
C THR A 60 -25.63 24.96 36.89
N CYS A 61 -26.53 25.86 36.51
CA CYS A 61 -27.98 25.60 36.61
C CYS A 61 -28.54 24.70 35.50
N SER A 62 -27.77 24.38 34.47
CA SER A 62 -28.25 23.56 33.36
C SER A 62 -28.51 22.11 33.79
N GLN A 63 -29.74 21.63 33.64
CA GLN A 63 -30.09 20.23 33.94
C GLN A 63 -29.54 19.25 32.90
N ASN A 64 -29.38 19.73 31.66
CA ASN A 64 -28.96 18.91 30.52
C ASN A 64 -27.44 18.88 30.34
N GLY A 65 -26.68 19.75 31.02
CA GLY A 65 -25.22 19.78 30.96
C GLY A 65 -24.62 20.14 29.58
N TYR A 66 -25.38 20.80 28.70
CA TYR A 66 -24.88 21.28 27.41
C TYR A 66 -25.50 22.62 27.02
N LEU A 67 -24.82 23.33 26.12
CA LEU A 67 -25.32 24.55 25.47
C LEU A 67 -25.32 24.36 23.96
N GLU A 68 -26.20 25.04 23.24
CA GLU A 68 -26.13 25.08 21.77
C GLU A 68 -25.23 26.22 21.32
N VAL A 69 -24.16 25.90 20.58
CA VAL A 69 -23.15 26.86 20.12
C VAL A 69 -22.94 26.68 18.61
N LEU A 70 -22.57 27.76 17.93
CA LEU A 70 -22.24 27.71 16.51
C LEU A 70 -20.91 26.96 16.28
N SER A 71 -20.94 25.97 15.39
CA SER A 71 -19.79 25.19 14.93
C SER A 71 -19.66 25.22 13.40
N THR A 72 -18.57 24.67 12.86
CA THR A 72 -18.33 24.43 11.43
C THR A 72 -19.37 23.53 10.75
N CYS A 73 -20.18 22.81 11.54
CA CYS A 73 -21.30 22.00 11.07
C CYS A 73 -22.66 22.57 11.52
N GLY A 74 -22.72 23.88 11.80
CA GLY A 74 -23.92 24.58 12.24
C GLY A 74 -24.07 24.63 13.75
N VAL A 75 -25.29 24.93 14.24
CA VAL A 75 -25.54 25.04 15.68
C VAL A 75 -25.71 23.66 16.29
N LEU A 76 -24.80 23.28 17.19
CA LEU A 76 -24.77 21.98 17.84
C LEU A 76 -24.59 22.10 19.35
N PRO A 77 -25.02 21.08 20.11
CA PRO A 77 -24.70 20.98 21.53
C PRO A 77 -23.18 20.94 21.79
N THR A 78 -22.72 21.59 22.84
CA THR A 78 -21.29 21.66 23.24
C THR A 78 -20.63 20.28 23.35
N HIS A 79 -21.36 19.25 23.82
CA HIS A 79 -20.84 17.89 23.93
C HIS A 79 -20.47 17.25 22.58
N LYS A 80 -20.98 17.76 21.45
CA LYS A 80 -20.65 17.32 20.08
C LYS A 80 -19.62 18.21 19.38
N ILE A 81 -19.24 19.32 19.99
CA ILE A 81 -18.26 20.26 19.44
C ILE A 81 -16.90 19.96 20.04
N ARG A 82 -15.84 20.15 19.25
CA ARG A 82 -14.45 20.01 19.68
C ARG A 82 -13.63 21.26 19.40
N LEU A 83 -12.50 21.37 20.10
CA LEU A 83 -11.43 22.30 19.76
C LEU A 83 -10.42 21.59 18.87
N ALA A 84 -10.22 22.08 17.65
CA ALA A 84 -9.23 21.54 16.73
C ALA A 84 -7.95 22.38 16.74
N PRO A 85 -6.77 21.78 16.94
CA PRO A 85 -5.50 22.51 16.85
C PRO A 85 -4.97 22.66 15.42
N LYS A 86 -5.52 21.93 14.43
CA LYS A 86 -5.12 21.98 13.01
C LYS A 86 -6.28 21.59 12.10
N ASP A 87 -6.39 22.25 10.95
CA ASP A 87 -7.26 21.86 9.83
C ASP A 87 -6.66 20.63 9.14
N LEU A 88 -7.24 19.46 9.38
CA LEU A 88 -6.90 18.23 8.67
C LEU A 88 -8.08 17.87 7.78
N SER A 89 -7.85 17.72 6.47
CA SER A 89 -8.96 17.59 5.50
C SER A 89 -9.79 16.31 5.65
N PHE A 90 -9.25 15.30 6.35
CA PHE A 90 -9.97 14.07 6.68
C PHE A 90 -10.84 14.19 7.94
N MET A 91 -10.80 15.34 8.63
CA MET A 91 -11.55 15.64 9.85
C MET A 91 -12.61 16.74 9.65
N ASP A 92 -12.87 17.15 8.40
CA ASP A 92 -13.79 18.24 8.05
C ASP A 92 -15.21 18.09 8.60
N SER A 93 -15.66 16.85 8.89
CA SER A 93 -17.00 16.59 9.41
C SER A 93 -17.08 16.61 10.93
N ILE A 94 -15.95 16.70 11.63
CA ILE A 94 -15.92 16.91 13.08
C ILE A 94 -16.36 18.36 13.34
N PRO A 95 -17.41 18.59 14.15
CA PRO A 95 -17.85 19.94 14.46
C PRO A 95 -16.84 20.67 15.33
N VAL A 96 -16.30 21.77 14.82
CA VAL A 96 -15.30 22.59 15.50
C VAL A 96 -15.81 24.02 15.65
N ILE A 97 -15.32 24.75 16.64
CA ILE A 97 -15.63 26.18 16.77
C ILE A 97 -14.87 26.96 15.67
N PRO A 98 -15.55 27.74 14.81
CA PRO A 98 -14.86 28.55 13.80
C PRO A 98 -13.91 29.57 14.44
N ASP A 99 -12.70 29.71 13.89
CA ASP A 99 -11.69 30.66 14.39
C ASP A 99 -12.22 32.10 14.45
N SER A 100 -13.03 32.49 13.47
CA SER A 100 -13.69 33.80 13.44
C SER A 100 -14.61 34.04 14.64
N LEU A 101 -15.29 33.00 15.12
CA LEU A 101 -16.10 33.06 16.33
C LEU A 101 -15.20 33.07 17.58
N MET A 102 -14.11 32.29 17.55
CA MET A 102 -13.10 32.28 18.61
C MET A 102 -12.51 33.67 18.83
N ASP A 103 -12.21 34.40 17.76
CA ASP A 103 -11.65 35.74 17.84
C ASP A 103 -12.65 36.79 18.31
N GLN A 104 -13.90 36.72 17.86
CA GLN A 104 -14.93 37.70 18.20
C GLN A 104 -15.56 37.49 19.59
N SER A 105 -15.49 36.27 20.15
CA SER A 105 -16.18 35.91 21.39
C SER A 105 -15.30 35.16 22.40
N LYS A 106 -14.04 35.59 22.53
CA LYS A 106 -13.02 34.98 23.43
C LYS A 106 -13.52 34.77 24.85
N GLY A 107 -14.15 35.77 25.45
CA GLY A 107 -14.62 35.70 26.84
C GLY A 107 -15.72 34.66 27.08
N PHE A 108 -16.58 34.42 26.09
CA PHE A 108 -17.62 33.39 26.20
C PHE A 108 -17.02 32.00 26.00
N ILE A 109 -16.16 31.84 25.00
CA ILE A 109 -15.55 30.54 24.67
C ILE A 109 -14.58 30.11 25.77
N SER A 110 -13.81 31.02 26.36
CA SER A 110 -12.94 30.69 27.50
C SER A 110 -13.73 30.13 28.67
N ARG A 111 -14.91 30.69 28.97
CA ARG A 111 -15.78 30.16 30.03
C ARG A 111 -16.31 28.76 29.70
N ILE A 112 -16.73 28.53 28.47
CA ILE A 112 -17.18 27.19 28.03
C ILE A 112 -16.08 26.15 28.24
N ILE A 113 -14.82 26.52 27.99
CA ILE A 113 -13.65 25.67 28.21
C ILE A 113 -13.38 25.49 29.71
N ASP A 114 -13.40 26.57 30.50
CA ASP A 114 -13.18 26.55 31.96
C ASP A 114 -14.18 25.64 32.68
N PHE A 115 -15.44 25.67 32.26
CA PHE A 115 -16.52 24.80 32.78
C PHE A 115 -16.52 23.40 32.16
N GLY A 116 -15.58 23.07 31.25
CA GLY A 116 -15.42 21.74 30.67
C GLY A 116 -16.55 21.31 29.72
N LEU A 117 -17.31 22.26 29.18
CA LEU A 117 -18.45 21.97 28.29
C LEU A 117 -18.00 21.56 26.88
N ILE A 118 -16.82 22.01 26.46
CA ILE A 118 -16.17 21.62 25.20
C ILE A 118 -14.82 20.99 25.52
N THR A 119 -14.46 19.95 24.77
CA THR A 119 -13.22 19.19 24.93
C THR A 119 -12.39 19.23 23.66
N ASP A 120 -11.09 18.98 23.78
CA ASP A 120 -10.22 18.76 22.64
C ASP A 120 -10.61 17.49 21.89
N ILE A 121 -10.22 17.40 20.62
CA ILE A 121 -10.48 16.23 19.78
C ILE A 121 -9.88 14.97 20.41
N THR A 122 -10.73 13.95 20.63
CA THR A 122 -10.32 12.66 21.19
C THR A 122 -10.09 11.63 20.09
N VAL A 123 -9.31 10.58 20.40
CA VAL A 123 -9.09 9.43 19.50
C VAL A 123 -10.42 8.76 19.11
N SER A 124 -11.40 8.71 20.01
CA SER A 124 -12.73 8.15 19.74
C SER A 124 -13.50 8.96 18.71
N ASP A 125 -13.33 10.29 18.71
CA ASP A 125 -13.94 11.17 17.71
C ASP A 125 -13.32 10.92 16.33
N ILE A 126 -11.98 10.84 16.27
CA ILE A 126 -11.24 10.53 15.03
C ILE A 126 -11.65 9.16 14.48
N LYS A 127 -11.76 8.15 15.35
CA LYS A 127 -12.20 6.81 14.93
C LYS A 127 -13.59 6.84 14.29
N ARG A 128 -14.55 7.48 14.95
CA ARG A 128 -15.94 7.60 14.43
C ARG A 128 -15.99 8.37 13.12
N GLU A 129 -15.16 9.39 12.96
CA GLU A 129 -15.04 10.14 11.70
C GLU A 129 -14.58 9.21 10.57
N LEU A 130 -13.52 8.43 10.81
CA LEU A 130 -12.98 7.47 9.86
C LEU A 130 -13.94 6.30 9.54
N GLU A 131 -14.83 5.93 10.47
CA GLU A 131 -15.90 4.95 10.23
C GLU A 131 -17.03 5.51 9.36
N SER A 132 -17.26 6.82 9.42
CA SER A 132 -18.44 7.44 8.80
C SER A 132 -18.33 7.60 7.29
N LYS A 133 -17.11 7.81 6.77
CA LYS A 133 -16.88 8.16 5.36
C LYS A 133 -15.58 7.54 4.83
N PRO A 134 -15.60 6.94 3.63
CA PRO A 134 -14.38 6.48 2.99
C PRO A 134 -13.49 7.67 2.60
N LEU A 135 -12.19 7.55 2.85
CA LEU A 135 -11.21 8.58 2.53
C LEU A 135 -10.92 8.65 1.03
N SER A 136 -10.77 9.86 0.50
CA SER A 136 -10.21 10.08 -0.84
C SER A 136 -8.69 9.84 -0.88
N ALA A 137 -8.11 9.71 -2.07
CA ALA A 137 -6.67 9.51 -2.22
C ALA A 137 -5.82 10.61 -1.56
N LYS A 138 -6.28 11.88 -1.62
CA LYS A 138 -5.61 13.01 -0.97
C LYS A 138 -5.70 12.92 0.55
N GLN A 139 -6.90 12.71 1.07
CA GLN A 139 -7.17 12.56 2.49
C GLN A 139 -6.40 11.38 3.10
N LEU A 140 -6.29 10.26 2.38
CA LEU A 140 -5.51 9.11 2.82
C LEU A 140 -4.02 9.47 2.98
N SER A 141 -3.44 10.20 2.03
CA SER A 141 -2.04 10.61 2.12
C SER A 141 -1.76 11.57 3.28
N GLU A 142 -2.71 12.47 3.57
CA GLU A 142 -2.65 13.39 4.71
C GLU A 142 -2.82 12.64 6.04
N PHE A 143 -3.81 11.75 6.11
CA PHE A 143 -4.06 10.89 7.26
C PHE A 143 -2.83 10.04 7.60
N LEU A 144 -2.20 9.40 6.61
CA LEU A 144 -0.99 8.60 6.84
C LEU A 144 0.18 9.46 7.33
N SER A 145 0.37 10.65 6.76
CA SER A 145 1.43 11.56 7.18
C SER A 145 1.22 12.04 8.62
N TRP A 146 -0.01 12.39 8.97
CA TRP A 146 -0.41 12.76 10.32
C TRP A 146 -0.23 11.60 11.31
N LEU A 147 -0.69 10.39 10.96
CA LEU A 147 -0.60 9.21 11.83
C LEU A 147 0.86 8.84 12.09
N VAL A 148 1.72 8.95 11.08
CA VAL A 148 3.17 8.77 11.22
C VAL A 148 3.78 9.83 12.15
N GLU A 149 3.44 11.10 12.00
CA GLU A 149 3.93 12.17 12.87
C GLU A 149 3.59 11.86 14.34
N LYS A 150 2.34 11.44 14.59
CA LYS A 150 1.86 11.05 15.92
C LYS A 150 2.53 9.78 16.47
N ALA A 151 2.79 8.80 15.61
CA ALA A 151 3.49 7.58 15.99
C ALA A 151 4.96 7.83 16.34
N VAL A 152 5.65 8.69 15.57
CA VAL A 152 7.06 9.05 15.80
C VAL A 152 7.22 9.89 17.07
N ASN A 153 6.29 10.79 17.35
CA ASN A 153 6.29 11.59 18.59
C ASN A 153 5.89 10.77 19.84
N HIS A 154 5.60 9.48 19.70
CA HIS A 154 5.10 8.61 20.77
C HIS A 154 3.81 9.12 21.43
N GLU A 155 2.99 9.88 20.71
CA GLU A 155 1.69 10.34 21.19
C GLU A 155 0.63 9.23 21.16
N PHE A 156 0.80 8.25 20.24
CA PHE A 156 -0.09 7.10 20.12
C PHE A 156 0.64 5.77 20.32
N ASP A 157 0.05 4.92 21.16
CA ASP A 157 0.45 3.54 21.31
C ASP A 157 0.10 2.71 20.07
N ARG A 158 0.80 1.58 19.90
CA ARG A 158 0.52 0.63 18.81
C ARG A 158 -0.93 0.14 18.78
N ALA A 159 -1.54 -0.05 19.94
CA ALA A 159 -2.94 -0.47 20.01
C ALA A 159 -3.89 0.58 19.41
N THR A 160 -3.63 1.86 19.69
CA THR A 160 -4.39 2.99 19.16
C THR A 160 -4.20 3.13 17.65
N ILE A 161 -2.96 3.03 17.16
CA ILE A 161 -2.64 3.06 15.73
C ILE A 161 -3.37 1.94 14.99
N ASN A 162 -3.31 0.71 15.50
CA ASN A 162 -4.01 -0.42 14.90
C ASN A 162 -5.53 -0.25 14.94
N ALA A 163 -6.09 0.31 16.02
CA ALA A 163 -7.52 0.59 16.11
C ALA A 163 -7.97 1.61 15.06
N LEU A 164 -7.17 2.66 14.83
CA LEU A 164 -7.44 3.65 13.77
C LEU A 164 -7.31 3.01 12.38
N LEU A 165 -6.19 2.35 12.08
CA LEU A 165 -5.97 1.68 10.79
C LEU A 165 -7.04 0.62 10.47
N SER A 166 -7.56 -0.08 11.48
CA SER A 166 -8.57 -1.13 11.31
C SER A 166 -9.92 -0.63 10.80
N VAL A 167 -10.19 0.66 11.00
CA VAL A 167 -11.44 1.32 10.66
C VAL A 167 -11.37 1.98 9.28
N VAL A 168 -10.17 2.42 8.87
CA VAL A 168 -10.04 3.24 7.67
C VAL A 168 -10.31 2.42 6.41
N VAL A 169 -11.27 2.91 5.65
CA VAL A 169 -11.53 2.51 4.26
C VAL A 169 -11.23 3.70 3.36
N ALA A 170 -10.50 3.47 2.28
CA ALA A 170 -10.17 4.50 1.31
C ALA A 170 -10.60 4.06 -0.10
N ASN A 171 -11.03 5.02 -0.91
CA ASN A 171 -11.26 4.80 -2.32
C ASN A 171 -9.94 4.93 -3.06
N ASP A 172 -9.50 3.84 -3.69
CA ASP A 172 -8.26 3.86 -4.44
C ASP A 172 -8.50 4.46 -5.83
N GLU A 173 -7.74 5.51 -6.16
CA GLU A 173 -7.82 6.19 -7.46
C GLU A 173 -6.51 6.00 -8.23
N LEU A 174 -6.59 5.46 -9.44
CA LEU A 174 -5.49 5.43 -10.41
C LEU A 174 -5.75 6.56 -11.42
N ASP A 175 -4.92 7.60 -11.40
CA ASP A 175 -5.01 8.75 -12.31
C ASP A 175 -6.41 9.38 -12.40
N GLY A 176 -7.12 9.44 -11.27
CA GLY A 176 -8.47 10.00 -11.17
C GLY A 176 -9.60 9.03 -11.52
N VAL A 177 -9.29 7.77 -11.86
CA VAL A 177 -10.28 6.70 -12.05
C VAL A 177 -10.36 5.85 -10.79
N PRO A 178 -11.56 5.62 -10.21
CA PRO A 178 -11.72 4.73 -9.07
C PRO A 178 -11.36 3.30 -9.49
N SER A 179 -10.26 2.79 -8.94
CA SER A 179 -9.71 1.46 -9.24
C SER A 179 -10.17 0.40 -8.25
N GLY A 180 -10.61 0.79 -7.05
CA GLY A 180 -11.04 -0.16 -6.04
C GLY A 180 -11.22 0.46 -4.65
N ILE A 181 -11.49 -0.40 -3.67
CA ILE A 181 -11.61 -0.03 -2.27
C ILE A 181 -10.39 -0.60 -1.54
N LEU A 182 -9.70 0.26 -0.80
CA LEU A 182 -8.54 -0.08 0.01
C LEU A 182 -8.96 -0.14 1.48
N VAL A 183 -8.79 -1.29 2.11
CA VAL A 183 -9.07 -1.48 3.54
C VAL A 183 -7.75 -1.52 4.30
N LEU A 184 -7.48 -0.50 5.13
CA LEU A 184 -6.18 -0.38 5.81
C LEU A 184 -5.96 -1.45 6.88
N ARG A 185 -7.04 -2.09 7.35
CA ARG A 185 -6.97 -3.23 8.28
C ARG A 185 -6.12 -4.38 7.76
N ASP A 186 -6.22 -4.66 6.46
CA ASP A 186 -5.57 -5.83 5.85
C ASP A 186 -4.13 -5.51 5.40
N ILE A 187 -3.74 -4.24 5.49
CA ILE A 187 -2.43 -3.75 5.08
C ILE A 187 -1.45 -3.87 6.24
N SER A 188 -0.42 -4.68 6.01
CA SER A 188 0.64 -4.94 6.98
C SER A 188 2.03 -4.55 6.48
N SER A 189 2.16 -4.20 5.19
CA SER A 189 3.46 -4.03 4.56
C SER A 189 3.53 -2.86 3.58
N PHE A 190 4.75 -2.41 3.29
CA PHE A 190 5.02 -1.32 2.36
C PHE A 190 6.03 -1.72 1.28
N LEU A 191 5.94 -1.07 0.12
CA LEU A 191 6.81 -1.33 -1.04
C LEU A 191 8.10 -0.49 -0.97
N ASN A 192 9.24 -1.13 -1.27
CA ASN A 192 10.49 -0.43 -1.52
C ASN A 192 10.82 -0.42 -3.03
N PRO A 193 10.75 0.74 -3.71
CA PRO A 193 10.97 0.84 -5.16
C PRO A 193 12.38 0.44 -5.60
N SER A 194 13.37 0.49 -4.69
CA SER A 194 14.75 0.06 -4.98
C SER A 194 14.88 -1.46 -5.12
N ARG A 195 13.97 -2.21 -4.48
CA ARG A 195 13.92 -3.67 -4.50
C ARG A 195 12.90 -4.18 -5.50
N ILE A 196 11.66 -3.69 -5.43
CA ILE A 196 10.55 -4.09 -6.29
C ILE A 196 9.97 -2.81 -6.91
N PRO A 197 10.03 -2.63 -8.24
CA PRO A 197 9.45 -1.48 -8.92
C PRO A 197 7.95 -1.31 -8.65
N ALA A 198 7.49 -0.05 -8.60
CA ALA A 198 6.09 0.29 -8.29
C ALA A 198 5.09 -0.08 -9.40
N ASP A 199 5.56 -0.32 -10.63
CA ASP A 199 4.71 -0.69 -11.78
C ASP A 199 4.29 -2.16 -11.78
N LEU A 200 4.76 -2.95 -10.81
CA LEU A 200 4.50 -4.38 -10.74
C LEU A 200 3.29 -4.69 -9.85
N PRO A 201 2.60 -5.81 -10.10
CA PRO A 201 1.51 -6.23 -9.24
C PRO A 201 2.00 -6.47 -7.82
N ILE A 202 1.21 -5.97 -6.87
CA ILE A 202 1.45 -6.09 -5.43
C ILE A 202 0.25 -6.76 -4.75
N PRO A 203 0.48 -7.55 -3.68
CA PRO A 203 -0.59 -8.07 -2.84
C PRO A 203 -1.48 -6.98 -2.25
N SER A 204 -2.75 -7.29 -1.99
CA SER A 204 -3.69 -6.38 -1.30
C SER A 204 -3.27 -6.03 0.13
N SER A 205 -2.37 -6.81 0.74
CA SER A 205 -1.78 -6.54 2.05
C SER A 205 -0.62 -5.53 2.03
N VAL A 206 -0.25 -5.04 0.84
CA VAL A 206 0.83 -4.06 0.64
C VAL A 206 0.23 -2.70 0.29
N MET A 207 0.63 -1.66 1.01
CA MET A 207 0.21 -0.30 0.70
C MET A 207 0.77 0.14 -0.68
N PRO A 208 -0.08 0.64 -1.59
CA PRO A 208 0.39 1.20 -2.87
C PRO A 208 1.40 2.34 -2.68
N PHE A 209 2.48 2.31 -3.46
CA PHE A 209 3.61 3.23 -3.30
C PHE A 209 3.24 4.72 -3.45
N LYS A 210 2.18 5.03 -4.19
CA LYS A 210 1.68 6.40 -4.37
C LYS A 210 1.34 7.10 -3.04
N TYR A 211 0.93 6.34 -2.02
CA TYR A 211 0.61 6.86 -0.68
C TYR A 211 1.83 6.89 0.25
N THR A 212 2.84 6.06 0.00
CA THR A 212 4.03 5.95 0.85
C THR A 212 5.25 6.70 0.29
N LYS A 213 5.17 7.29 -0.90
CA LYS A 213 6.30 7.96 -1.59
C LYS A 213 6.98 9.06 -0.78
N ASN A 214 6.24 9.76 0.09
CA ASN A 214 6.74 10.87 0.90
C ASN A 214 7.17 10.43 2.31
N LEU A 215 7.03 9.15 2.63
CA LEU A 215 7.27 8.61 3.96
C LEU A 215 8.54 7.76 3.97
N GLN A 216 9.37 7.92 5.00
CA GLN A 216 10.60 7.15 5.15
C GLN A 216 10.31 5.74 5.67
N ALA A 217 11.19 4.78 5.38
CA ALA A 217 11.01 3.39 5.85
C ALA A 217 10.90 3.28 7.38
N LYS A 218 11.70 4.05 8.13
CA LYS A 218 11.63 4.08 9.60
C LYS A 218 10.28 4.59 10.12
N GLN A 219 9.72 5.58 9.43
CA GLN A 219 8.41 6.15 9.74
C GLN A 219 7.30 5.13 9.49
N LEU A 220 7.33 4.42 8.37
CA LEU A 220 6.36 3.36 8.07
C LEU A 220 6.46 2.20 9.06
N SER A 221 7.67 1.86 9.51
CA SER A 221 7.86 0.87 10.58
C SER A 221 7.29 1.29 11.94
N SER A 222 7.14 2.60 12.20
CA SER A 222 6.49 3.08 13.42
C SER A 222 4.99 2.74 13.46
N LEU A 223 4.35 2.61 12.29
CA LEU A 223 2.96 2.15 12.15
C LEU A 223 2.80 0.65 12.40
N GLY A 224 3.90 -0.10 12.56
CA GLY A 224 3.89 -1.56 12.65
C GLY A 224 3.95 -2.26 11.29
N TRP A 225 4.14 -1.52 10.19
CA TRP A 225 4.32 -2.11 8.87
C TRP A 225 5.75 -2.59 8.63
N TYR A 226 5.89 -3.65 7.85
CA TYR A 226 7.18 -4.19 7.43
C TYR A 226 7.41 -4.04 5.93
N GLU A 227 8.68 -4.02 5.52
CA GLU A 227 9.04 -3.95 4.10
C GLU A 227 8.67 -5.26 3.41
N LEU A 228 7.99 -5.19 2.25
CA LEU A 228 7.69 -6.35 1.42
C LEU A 228 8.99 -7.04 0.97
N GLN A 229 9.19 -8.27 1.43
CA GLN A 229 10.34 -9.08 1.06
C GLN A 229 10.04 -9.95 -0.17
N ILE A 230 11.10 -10.27 -0.92
CA ILE A 230 11.01 -11.04 -2.17
C ILE A 230 10.51 -12.48 -1.94
N ASP A 231 10.78 -13.04 -0.77
CA ASP A 231 10.41 -14.37 -0.33
C ASP A 231 8.91 -14.54 -0.09
N SER A 232 8.18 -13.48 0.25
CA SER A 232 6.72 -13.51 0.30
C SER A 232 6.09 -13.08 -1.03
N TRP A 233 6.75 -12.16 -1.76
CA TRP A 233 6.22 -11.63 -3.01
C TRP A 233 6.24 -12.65 -4.16
N VAL A 234 7.32 -13.43 -4.32
CA VAL A 234 7.42 -14.42 -5.41
C VAL A 234 6.38 -15.53 -5.28
N PRO A 235 6.16 -16.15 -4.10
CA PRO A 235 5.06 -17.10 -3.91
C PRO A 235 3.70 -16.52 -4.25
N TRP A 236 3.43 -15.30 -3.77
CA TRP A 236 2.17 -14.62 -4.06
C TRP A 236 1.96 -14.38 -5.56
N LEU A 237 3.01 -14.00 -6.31
CA LEU A 237 2.91 -13.81 -7.78
C LEU A 237 2.51 -15.11 -8.49
N VAL A 238 3.10 -16.23 -8.09
CA VAL A 238 2.81 -17.54 -8.69
C VAL A 238 1.39 -17.98 -8.33
N GLU A 239 1.00 -17.85 -7.06
CA GLU A 239 -0.35 -18.21 -6.59
C GLU A 239 -1.44 -17.33 -7.22
N SER A 240 -1.16 -16.04 -7.43
CA SER A 240 -2.08 -15.10 -8.07
C SER A 240 -2.26 -15.39 -9.57
N ASP A 241 -1.20 -15.86 -10.23
CA ASP A 241 -1.25 -16.35 -11.62
C ASP A 241 -2.13 -17.62 -11.71
N LEU A 242 -1.94 -18.57 -10.80
CA LEU A 242 -2.76 -19.79 -10.73
C LEU A 242 -4.24 -19.50 -10.46
N SER A 243 -4.52 -18.51 -9.60
CA SER A 243 -5.86 -18.10 -9.22
C SER A 243 -6.54 -17.20 -10.26
N SER A 244 -5.87 -16.88 -11.37
CA SER A 244 -6.36 -15.96 -12.43
C SER A 244 -6.81 -14.59 -11.90
N SER A 245 -6.24 -14.14 -10.78
CA SER A 245 -6.54 -12.83 -10.18
C SER A 245 -5.79 -11.70 -10.89
N LEU A 246 -4.78 -12.02 -11.69
CA LEU A 246 -3.97 -11.06 -12.43
C LEU A 246 -4.35 -11.06 -13.92
N PRO A 247 -4.27 -9.90 -14.60
CA PRO A 247 -4.40 -9.83 -16.05
C PRO A 247 -3.37 -10.74 -16.73
N LEU A 248 -3.72 -11.28 -17.91
CA LEU A 248 -2.86 -12.20 -18.67
C LEU A 248 -1.46 -11.62 -18.95
N GLU A 249 -1.37 -10.30 -19.12
CA GLU A 249 -0.10 -9.59 -19.34
C GLU A 249 0.83 -9.59 -18.12
N GLN A 250 0.29 -9.82 -16.93
CA GLN A 250 1.01 -9.86 -15.65
C GLN A 250 1.20 -11.28 -15.11
N CYS A 251 0.95 -12.30 -15.94
CA CYS A 251 1.15 -13.71 -15.58
C CYS A 251 2.61 -14.12 -15.80
N ILE A 252 3.31 -14.50 -14.72
CA ILE A 252 4.71 -14.94 -14.76
C ILE A 252 4.90 -16.26 -15.55
N THR A 253 3.89 -17.12 -15.59
CA THR A 253 3.98 -18.45 -16.23
C THR A 253 3.61 -18.45 -17.72
N ARG A 254 2.85 -17.45 -18.16
CA ARG A 254 2.29 -17.37 -19.52
C ARG A 254 2.96 -16.31 -20.39
N THR A 255 3.38 -15.19 -19.80
CA THR A 255 3.84 -14.01 -20.54
C THR A 255 5.36 -13.87 -20.47
N PRO A 256 6.10 -14.10 -21.58
CA PRO A 256 7.56 -14.06 -21.61
C PRO A 256 8.16 -12.70 -21.22
N SER A 257 7.54 -11.60 -21.67
CA SER A 257 7.99 -10.23 -21.40
C SER A 257 7.88 -9.88 -19.91
N PHE A 258 6.83 -10.34 -19.24
CA PHE A 258 6.64 -10.12 -17.82
C PHE A 258 7.65 -10.93 -17.00
N SER A 259 7.82 -12.23 -17.29
CA SER A 259 8.86 -13.03 -16.62
C SER A 259 10.27 -12.46 -16.82
N ALA A 260 10.58 -11.96 -18.02
CA ALA A 260 11.85 -11.29 -18.30
C ALA A 260 12.08 -10.02 -17.47
N ARG A 261 11.01 -9.37 -16.97
CA ARG A 261 11.13 -8.25 -16.03
C ARG A 261 11.27 -8.71 -14.57
N ILE A 262 10.60 -9.80 -14.16
CA ILE A 262 10.60 -10.29 -12.78
C ILE A 262 11.91 -11.02 -12.41
N LEU A 263 12.40 -11.91 -13.28
CA LEU A 263 13.56 -12.75 -12.98
C LEU A 263 14.85 -11.96 -12.66
N PRO A 264 15.18 -10.84 -13.33
CA PRO A 264 16.31 -10.00 -12.95
C PRO A 264 16.19 -9.38 -11.56
N ILE A 265 14.97 -9.01 -11.14
CA ILE A 265 14.69 -8.42 -9.83
C ILE A 265 14.98 -9.44 -8.73
N VAL A 266 14.46 -10.66 -8.88
CA VAL A 266 14.72 -11.78 -7.95
C VAL A 266 16.21 -12.12 -7.95
N SER A 267 16.83 -12.16 -9.13
CA SER A 267 18.25 -12.47 -9.27
C SER A 267 19.17 -11.44 -8.60
N LYS A 268 18.82 -10.16 -8.60
CA LYS A 268 19.59 -9.11 -7.92
C LYS A 268 19.64 -9.36 -6.41
N GLN A 269 18.50 -9.74 -5.83
CA GLN A 269 18.34 -9.95 -4.40
C GLN A 269 18.74 -11.36 -3.92
N TRP A 270 18.91 -12.31 -4.86
CA TRP A 270 19.19 -13.71 -4.58
C TRP A 270 20.27 -13.95 -3.53
N ASP A 271 21.36 -13.20 -3.54
CA ASP A 271 22.49 -13.46 -2.64
C ASP A 271 22.22 -13.13 -1.18
N GLY A 272 21.39 -12.12 -0.95
CA GLY A 272 20.99 -11.69 0.39
C GLY A 272 19.95 -12.61 1.04
N LEU A 273 19.35 -13.54 0.29
CA LEU A 273 18.35 -14.45 0.82
C LEU A 273 18.95 -15.56 1.66
N CYS A 274 18.23 -15.95 2.71
CA CYS A 274 18.61 -17.10 3.52
C CYS A 274 18.50 -18.41 2.71
N PRO A 275 19.26 -19.46 3.06
CA PRO A 275 19.22 -20.74 2.33
C PRO A 275 17.83 -21.39 2.25
N GLN A 276 17.02 -21.22 3.30
CA GLN A 276 15.65 -21.75 3.35
C GLN A 276 14.75 -21.07 2.30
N SER A 277 14.71 -19.74 2.27
CA SER A 277 13.93 -18.99 1.27
C SER A 277 14.42 -19.25 -0.15
N LYS A 278 15.74 -19.38 -0.37
CA LYS A 278 16.30 -19.79 -1.67
C LYS A 278 15.72 -21.12 -2.14
N THR A 279 15.71 -22.12 -1.26
CA THR A 279 15.21 -23.47 -1.56
C THR A 279 13.69 -23.47 -1.81
N ALA A 280 12.94 -22.71 -1.03
CA ALA A 280 11.49 -22.56 -1.21
C ALA A 280 11.16 -21.92 -2.56
N ILE A 281 11.82 -20.81 -2.90
CA ILE A 281 11.64 -20.11 -4.18
C ILE A 281 12.06 -21.00 -5.36
N SER A 282 13.20 -21.72 -5.26
CA SER A 282 13.63 -22.61 -6.33
C SER A 282 12.65 -23.75 -6.56
N ASN A 283 12.16 -24.38 -5.50
CA ASN A 283 11.20 -25.49 -5.61
C ASN A 283 9.89 -25.02 -6.24
N LEU A 284 9.40 -23.84 -5.86
CA LEU A 284 8.20 -23.25 -6.44
C LEU A 284 8.40 -22.95 -7.94
N LEU A 285 9.45 -22.20 -8.29
CA LEU A 285 9.67 -21.79 -9.68
C LEU A 285 10.01 -22.96 -10.61
N GLN A 286 10.60 -24.05 -10.10
CA GLN A 286 10.89 -25.27 -10.88
C GLN A 286 9.63 -25.99 -11.35
N GLN A 287 8.53 -25.90 -10.61
CA GLN A 287 7.28 -26.58 -10.93
C GLN A 287 6.52 -25.89 -12.07
N HIS A 288 6.80 -24.59 -12.32
CA HIS A 288 6.07 -23.75 -13.26
C HIS A 288 6.90 -23.34 -14.49
N THR A 289 6.23 -22.99 -15.58
CA THR A 289 6.85 -22.53 -16.82
C THR A 289 7.26 -21.06 -16.72
N VAL A 290 8.36 -20.79 -16.02
CA VAL A 290 8.76 -19.41 -15.70
C VAL A 290 9.84 -18.88 -16.65
N VAL A 291 10.60 -19.72 -17.34
CA VAL A 291 11.79 -19.27 -18.08
C VAL A 291 11.46 -19.00 -19.55
N PRO A 292 11.65 -17.76 -20.06
CA PRO A 292 11.52 -17.49 -21.48
C PRO A 292 12.69 -18.12 -22.25
N THR A 293 12.36 -18.95 -23.24
CA THR A 293 13.34 -19.58 -24.14
C THR A 293 13.00 -19.29 -25.60
N ARG A 294 13.93 -19.57 -26.52
CA ARG A 294 13.69 -19.44 -27.97
C ARG A 294 12.47 -20.25 -28.44
N SER A 295 12.17 -21.35 -27.77
CA SER A 295 11.06 -22.26 -28.07
C SER A 295 9.81 -21.98 -27.22
N GLY A 296 9.69 -20.77 -26.66
CA GLY A 296 8.59 -20.37 -25.77
C GLY A 296 8.92 -20.48 -24.27
N MET A 297 7.91 -20.36 -23.41
CA MET A 297 8.07 -20.49 -21.96
C MET A 297 8.30 -21.95 -21.56
N ARG A 298 9.34 -22.21 -20.76
CA ARG A 298 9.70 -23.55 -20.30
C ARG A 298 9.96 -23.57 -18.80
N LYS A 299 9.93 -24.76 -18.21
CA LYS A 299 10.31 -24.96 -16.81
C LYS A 299 11.82 -24.76 -16.66
N PRO A 300 12.32 -24.22 -15.54
CA PRO A 300 13.75 -24.08 -15.31
C PRO A 300 14.59 -25.35 -15.61
N PRO A 301 14.22 -26.57 -15.17
CA PRO A 301 14.99 -27.79 -15.47
C PRO A 301 14.95 -28.23 -16.94
N GLU A 302 14.11 -27.64 -17.78
CA GLU A 302 14.03 -27.94 -19.22
C GLU A 302 14.78 -26.91 -20.06
N ALA A 303 15.22 -25.80 -19.46
CA ALA A 303 15.90 -24.72 -20.16
C ALA A 303 17.44 -24.87 -20.10
N TYR A 304 18.10 -24.41 -21.16
CA TYR A 304 19.57 -24.45 -21.27
C TYR A 304 20.17 -23.04 -21.26
N PHE A 305 21.39 -22.93 -20.71
CA PHE A 305 22.15 -21.68 -20.77
C PHE A 305 22.47 -21.28 -22.23
N PRO A 306 22.55 -19.97 -22.56
CA PRO A 306 22.92 -19.50 -23.90
C PRO A 306 24.33 -19.91 -24.36
N SER A 307 25.19 -20.36 -23.43
CA SER A 307 26.52 -20.90 -23.70
C SER A 307 26.49 -22.27 -24.40
N VAL A 308 25.37 -22.99 -24.31
CA VAL A 308 25.19 -24.31 -24.90
C VAL A 308 24.73 -24.17 -26.35
N ARG A 309 25.69 -24.12 -27.29
CA ARG A 309 25.42 -23.95 -28.73
C ARG A 309 25.51 -25.24 -29.55
N LEU A 310 25.23 -26.39 -28.94
CA LEU A 310 25.36 -27.69 -29.61
C LEU A 310 24.28 -27.96 -30.66
N PHE A 311 23.06 -27.48 -30.43
CA PHE A 311 21.91 -27.71 -31.31
C PHE A 311 21.05 -26.45 -31.38
N GLU A 312 20.57 -26.09 -32.57
CA GLU A 312 19.79 -24.86 -32.78
C GLU A 312 18.37 -24.93 -32.16
N ASP A 313 17.80 -26.13 -32.03
CA ASP A 313 16.44 -26.34 -31.52
C ASP A 313 16.33 -26.46 -29.99
N LEU A 314 17.43 -26.33 -29.25
CA LEU A 314 17.39 -26.41 -27.79
C LEU A 314 16.62 -25.21 -27.22
N PRO A 315 15.79 -25.41 -26.17
CA PRO A 315 15.11 -24.32 -25.46
C PRO A 315 16.14 -23.52 -24.64
N MET A 316 16.93 -22.71 -25.35
CA MET A 316 17.92 -21.81 -24.78
C MET A 316 17.22 -20.59 -24.18
N VAL A 317 17.63 -20.23 -22.97
CA VAL A 317 17.20 -19.00 -22.29
C VAL A 317 17.37 -17.81 -23.24
N HIS A 318 16.30 -17.04 -23.42
CA HIS A 318 16.28 -15.88 -24.32
C HIS A 318 15.52 -14.72 -23.67
N GLY A 319 15.96 -13.49 -23.91
CA GLY A 319 15.31 -12.28 -23.38
C GLY A 319 15.56 -11.99 -21.89
N LEU A 320 16.40 -12.77 -21.19
CA LEU A 320 16.81 -12.50 -19.81
C LEU A 320 18.07 -11.64 -19.77
N ASN A 321 17.90 -10.33 -19.61
CA ASN A 321 18.99 -9.39 -19.40
C ASN A 321 19.26 -9.21 -17.90
N ASN A 322 20.53 -9.06 -17.50
CA ASN A 322 20.95 -8.79 -16.11
C ASN A 322 20.58 -9.86 -15.07
N VAL A 323 20.40 -11.11 -15.50
CA VAL A 323 20.20 -12.25 -14.58
C VAL A 323 21.54 -12.90 -14.24
N LYS A 324 21.81 -13.10 -12.95
CA LYS A 324 23.05 -13.74 -12.47
C LYS A 324 23.03 -15.23 -12.76
N GLU A 325 24.14 -15.77 -13.26
CA GLU A 325 24.24 -17.22 -13.55
C GLU A 325 23.98 -18.10 -12.33
N ARG A 326 24.48 -17.71 -11.15
CA ARG A 326 24.25 -18.46 -9.89
C ARG A 326 22.77 -18.62 -9.54
N PHE A 327 21.93 -17.66 -9.91
CA PHE A 327 20.49 -17.75 -9.72
C PHE A 327 19.88 -18.75 -10.69
N LEU A 328 20.23 -18.67 -11.98
CA LEU A 328 19.76 -19.64 -12.99
C LEU A 328 20.19 -21.08 -12.67
N VAL A 329 21.43 -21.28 -12.19
CA VAL A 329 21.89 -22.58 -11.68
C VAL A 329 21.07 -23.01 -10.47
N GLY A 330 20.80 -22.11 -9.53
CA GLY A 330 19.97 -22.38 -8.36
C GLY A 330 18.52 -22.74 -8.70
N LEU A 331 17.98 -22.19 -9.79
CA LEU A 331 16.68 -22.58 -10.34
C LEU A 331 16.71 -23.95 -11.04
N GLY A 332 17.88 -24.50 -11.36
CA GLY A 332 18.02 -25.78 -12.06
C GLY A 332 18.12 -25.65 -13.58
N VAL A 333 18.37 -24.44 -14.11
CA VAL A 333 18.68 -24.25 -15.54
C VAL A 333 19.98 -24.99 -15.87
N ARG A 334 19.96 -25.77 -16.94
CA ARG A 334 21.05 -26.69 -17.25
C ARG A 334 22.18 -25.98 -17.99
N LYS A 335 23.37 -26.03 -17.40
CA LYS A 335 24.62 -25.63 -18.07
C LYS A 335 25.07 -26.64 -19.11
N THR A 336 24.61 -27.88 -18.98
CA THR A 336 25.04 -29.01 -19.79
C THR A 336 23.85 -29.70 -20.46
N VAL A 337 24.03 -30.13 -21.72
CA VAL A 337 23.04 -31.01 -22.37
C VAL A 337 23.16 -32.40 -21.78
N ASP A 338 22.02 -33.04 -21.51
CA ASP A 338 22.01 -34.43 -21.07
C ASP A 338 22.61 -35.32 -22.15
N LEU A 339 23.50 -36.22 -21.73
CA LEU A 339 24.10 -37.22 -22.61
C LEU A 339 23.03 -38.05 -23.33
N ASN A 340 21.91 -38.36 -22.67
CA ASN A 340 20.80 -39.09 -23.28
C ASN A 340 20.17 -38.32 -24.44
N VAL A 341 19.98 -37.01 -24.31
CA VAL A 341 19.44 -36.16 -25.39
C VAL A 341 20.42 -36.06 -26.54
N ILE A 342 21.73 -35.98 -26.23
CA ILE A 342 22.80 -36.02 -27.24
C ILE A 342 22.76 -37.37 -27.97
N PHE A 343 22.71 -38.50 -27.25
CA PHE A 343 22.71 -39.84 -27.84
C PHE A 343 21.44 -40.12 -28.64
N GLU A 344 20.26 -39.76 -28.14
CA GLU A 344 19.00 -39.91 -28.87
C GLU A 344 18.99 -39.09 -30.16
N ARG A 345 19.52 -37.86 -30.16
CA ARG A 345 19.64 -37.07 -31.39
C ARG A 345 20.69 -37.61 -32.36
N LEU A 346 21.82 -38.13 -31.85
CA LEU A 346 22.83 -38.79 -32.68
C LEU A 346 22.30 -40.10 -33.31
N LEU A 347 21.44 -40.84 -32.59
CA LEU A 347 20.79 -42.07 -33.07
C LEU A 347 19.56 -41.79 -33.95
N GLY A 348 18.85 -40.69 -33.71
CA GLY A 348 17.76 -40.21 -34.56
C GLY A 348 18.27 -39.69 -35.91
N ALA A 349 19.38 -38.92 -35.89
CA ALA A 349 20.03 -38.44 -37.12
C ALA A 349 20.62 -39.57 -37.98
N SER A 350 20.92 -40.74 -37.39
CA SER A 350 21.36 -41.92 -38.14
C SER A 350 20.21 -42.76 -38.71
N THR A 351 18.97 -42.55 -38.26
CA THR A 351 17.80 -43.32 -38.69
C THR A 351 16.88 -42.61 -39.69
N ASP A 352 17.04 -41.28 -39.88
CA ASP A 352 16.35 -40.52 -40.93
C ASP A 352 17.10 -40.46 -42.29
N THR A 353 18.07 -41.34 -42.52
CA THR A 353 18.65 -41.56 -43.85
C THR A 353 17.73 -42.38 -44.77
N LYS A 354 16.48 -41.96 -44.91
CA LYS A 354 15.65 -42.24 -46.10
C LYS A 354 14.77 -41.04 -46.47
N ARG A 355 15.39 -39.94 -46.91
CA ARG A 355 14.95 -39.19 -48.11
C ARG A 355 15.93 -38.06 -48.46
N GLY A 356 16.69 -38.29 -49.54
CA GLY A 356 16.99 -37.29 -50.57
C GLY A 356 17.91 -36.12 -50.25
N GLN A 357 19.17 -36.25 -50.70
CA GLN A 357 20.06 -35.19 -51.24
C GLN A 357 20.46 -34.01 -50.35
N GLY A 358 21.77 -33.94 -50.06
CA GLY A 358 22.44 -32.73 -49.57
C GLY A 358 23.55 -33.04 -48.58
N GLU A 359 24.72 -33.45 -49.07
CA GLU A 359 25.96 -33.54 -48.29
C GLU A 359 26.32 -32.18 -47.65
N ALA A 360 26.99 -32.25 -46.49
CA ALA A 360 27.68 -31.17 -45.75
C ALA A 360 27.03 -30.58 -44.47
N ALA A 361 26.30 -31.36 -43.66
CA ALA A 361 25.90 -30.91 -42.30
C ALA A 361 26.31 -31.84 -41.14
N THR A 362 26.76 -33.08 -41.39
CA THR A 362 27.03 -34.06 -40.32
C THR A 362 28.47 -34.00 -39.77
N GLY A 363 29.44 -33.48 -40.53
CA GLY A 363 30.84 -33.38 -40.08
C GLY A 363 31.09 -32.32 -39.00
N GLY A 364 30.34 -31.21 -39.01
CA GLY A 364 30.48 -30.12 -38.04
C GLY A 364 29.97 -30.48 -36.65
N SER A 365 28.86 -31.22 -36.58
CA SER A 365 28.21 -31.58 -35.31
C SER A 365 29.09 -32.48 -34.42
N HIS A 366 29.82 -33.44 -34.99
CA HIS A 366 30.69 -34.32 -34.20
C HIS A 366 31.92 -33.61 -33.65
N VAL A 367 32.53 -32.71 -34.44
CA VAL A 367 33.69 -31.92 -34.01
C VAL A 367 33.27 -30.90 -32.95
N GLU A 368 32.13 -30.25 -33.12
CA GLU A 368 31.55 -29.35 -32.11
C GLU A 368 31.13 -30.09 -30.83
N LEU A 369 30.60 -31.31 -30.95
CA LEU A 369 30.29 -32.16 -29.82
C LEU A 369 31.55 -32.57 -29.05
N ILE A 370 32.59 -33.03 -29.73
CA ILE A 370 33.87 -33.37 -29.09
C ILE A 370 34.49 -32.15 -28.41
N ARG A 371 34.43 -30.98 -29.07
CA ARG A 371 34.88 -29.68 -28.52
C ARG A 371 34.08 -29.26 -27.28
N TYR A 372 32.77 -29.46 -27.30
CA TYR A 372 31.91 -29.19 -26.16
C TYR A 372 32.18 -30.14 -25.00
N LEU A 373 32.24 -31.46 -25.26
CA LEU A 373 32.53 -32.47 -24.23
C LEU A 373 33.89 -32.26 -23.58
N THR A 374 34.89 -31.80 -24.34
CA THR A 374 36.20 -31.40 -23.79
C THR A 374 36.11 -30.12 -22.95
N THR A 375 35.29 -29.16 -23.33
CA THR A 375 35.07 -27.91 -22.57
C THR A 375 34.26 -28.12 -21.29
N VAL A 376 33.31 -29.05 -21.30
CA VAL A 376 32.32 -29.29 -20.23
C VAL A 376 32.77 -30.39 -19.26
N ARG A 377 33.93 -31.02 -19.50
CA ARG A 377 34.50 -32.10 -18.66
C ARG A 377 34.53 -31.77 -17.16
N SER A 378 34.71 -30.51 -16.79
CA SER A 378 34.74 -30.06 -15.38
C SER A 378 33.36 -29.93 -14.74
N ASP A 379 32.30 -29.73 -15.54
CA ASP A 379 30.95 -29.38 -15.11
C ASP A 379 29.98 -30.57 -15.13
N ILE A 380 30.43 -31.73 -15.63
CA ILE A 380 29.68 -32.98 -15.57
C ILE A 380 29.63 -33.44 -14.09
N PRO A 381 28.44 -33.61 -13.48
CA PRO A 381 28.34 -34.07 -12.11
C PRO A 381 29.05 -35.41 -11.93
N LYS A 382 30.01 -35.48 -10.99
CA LYS A 382 30.63 -36.74 -10.55
C LYS A 382 29.63 -37.56 -9.73
N ARG A 383 28.49 -37.97 -10.31
CA ARG A 383 27.59 -38.88 -9.61
C ARG A 383 28.14 -40.29 -9.73
N ARG A 384 28.65 -40.78 -8.59
CA ARG A 384 29.07 -42.16 -8.35
C ARG A 384 28.01 -43.12 -8.89
N TYR A 385 28.37 -43.91 -9.89
CA TYR A 385 27.72 -45.19 -10.11
C TYR A 385 28.23 -46.15 -9.02
N CYS A 386 27.55 -46.18 -7.90
CA CYS A 386 27.44 -47.41 -7.10
C CYS A 386 25.97 -47.82 -7.18
N LYS A 387 25.65 -48.65 -8.17
CA LYS A 387 24.53 -49.56 -8.10
C LYS A 387 25.13 -50.96 -8.03
N THR A 388 24.83 -51.60 -6.89
CA THR A 388 24.83 -53.02 -6.53
C THR A 388 25.92 -53.93 -7.07
#